data_AF-A0A3D3RCS5-F1
#
_entry.id   AF-A0A3D3RCS5-F1
#
_cell.length_a   1.000
_cell.length_b   1.000
_cell.length_c   1.000
_cell.angle_alpha   90.00
_cell.angle_beta   90.00
_cell.angle_gamma   90.00
#
_symmetry.space_group_name_H-M   'P 1'
#
loop_
_entity.id
_entity.type
_entity.pdbx_description
1 polymer ?
#
loop_
_entity_poly.entity_id
_entity_poly.type
_entity_poly.pdbx_seq_one_letter_code
_entity_poly.pdbx_strand_id
1 'polypeptide(L)' 'DGKTLQQVLDENGPLELQTICRLGQMIANGLQAAHLQGLIHRDIKPANILIESGTGQVKLTDFGL' A
#
# COMPACT_ATOMS: atom_id res chain seq x y z
N ASP A 1 -9.52 -4.12 -10.13
CA ASP A 1 -10.22 -2.97 -9.55
C ASP A 1 -9.83 -2.75 -8.10
N GLY A 2 -9.76 -1.50 -7.66
CA GLY A 2 -9.31 -1.10 -6.33
C GLY A 2 -9.21 0.41 -6.19
N LYS A 3 -8.95 0.89 -4.97
CA LYS A 3 -8.68 2.31 -4.69
C LYS A 3 -7.28 2.47 -4.10
N THR A 4 -6.61 3.58 -4.37
CA THR A 4 -5.36 3.88 -3.69
C THR A 4 -5.62 4.21 -2.23
N LEU A 5 -4.63 4.01 -1.36
CA LEU A 5 -4.72 4.43 0.05
C LEU A 5 -4.96 5.94 0.13
N GLN A 6 -4.43 6.73 -0.80
CA GLN A 6 -4.74 8.15 -0.91
C GLN A 6 -6.24 8.40 -1.12
N GLN A 7 -6.87 7.75 -2.10
CA GLN A 7 -8.30 7.88 -2.35
C GLN A 7 -9.14 7.47 -1.13
N VAL A 8 -8.73 6.40 -0.43
CA VAL A 8 -9.40 5.97 0.79
C VAL A 8 -9.31 7.02 1.89
N LEU A 9 -8.15 7.66 2.06
CA LEU A 9 -7.95 8.73 3.03
C LEU A 9 -8.73 10.01 2.67
N ASP A 10 -8.77 10.36 1.38
CA ASP A 10 -9.50 11.54 0.90
C ASP A 10 -11.01 11.39 1.10
N GLU A 11 -11.54 10.18 0.91
CA GLU A 11 -12.97 9.90 1.04
C GLU A 11 -13.43 9.71 2.50
N ASN A 12 -12.62 9.04 3.33
CA ASN A 12 -13.04 8.59 4.66
C ASN A 12 -12.33 9.32 5.81
N GLY A 13 -11.32 10.14 5.49
CA GLY A 13 -10.42 10.72 6.49
C GLY A 13 -9.44 9.68 7.06
N PRO A 14 -8.85 9.96 8.24
CA PRO A 14 -7.90 9.07 8.90
C PRO A 14 -8.48 7.68 9.16
N LEU A 15 -7.65 6.66 9.03
CA LEU A 15 -8.03 5.27 9.32
C LEU A 15 -7.87 4.94 10.80
N GLU A 16 -8.75 4.07 11.29
CA GLU A 16 -8.63 3.45 12.61
C GLU A 16 -7.28 2.74 12.77
N LEU A 17 -6.72 2.78 13.99
CA LEU A 17 -5.40 2.25 14.30
C LEU A 17 -5.22 0.79 13.87
N GLN A 18 -6.23 -0.04 14.13
CA GLN A 18 -6.21 -1.46 13.75
C GLN A 18 -6.11 -1.65 12.23
N THR A 19 -6.83 -0.84 11.47
CA THR A 19 -6.84 -0.88 10.00
C THR A 19 -5.48 -0.48 9.45
N ILE A 20 -4.91 0.64 9.92
CA ILE A 20 -3.62 1.10 9.42
C ILE A 20 -2.48 0.15 9.81
N CYS A 21 -2.51 -0.47 11.00
CA CYS A 21 -1.53 -1.50 11.36
C CYS A 21 -1.61 -2.73 10.45
N ARG A 22 -2.83 -3.19 10.12
CA ARG A 22 -3.02 -4.31 9.18
C ARG A 22 -2.46 -3.98 7.79
N LEU A 23 -2.79 -2.80 7.25
CA LEU A 23 -2.27 -2.35 5.95
C LEU A 23 -0.75 -2.19 6.00
N GLY A 24 -0.21 -1.61 7.07
CA GLY A 24 1.22 -1.43 7.29
C GLY A 24 1.99 -2.74 7.24
N GLN A 25 1.47 -3.81 7.87
CA GLN A 25 2.08 -5.13 7.80
C GLN A 25 2.13 -5.68 6.36
N MET A 26 1.06 -5.48 5.58
CA MET A 26 0.99 -5.95 4.19
C MET A 26 1.94 -5.15 3.29
N ILE A 27 2.02 -3.83 3.48
CA ILE A 27 2.98 -2.95 2.80
C ILE A 27 4.42 -3.40 3.10
N ALA A 28 4.72 -3.63 4.38
CA ALA A 28 6.06 -4.07 4.81
C ALA A 28 6.43 -5.43 4.20
N ASN A 29 5.50 -6.38 4.15
CA ASN A 29 5.72 -7.68 3.52
C ASN A 29 5.98 -7.53 2.00
N GLY A 30 5.22 -6.68 1.31
CA GLY A 30 5.43 -6.40 -0.11
C GLY A 30 6.79 -5.74 -0.39
N LEU A 31 7.19 -4.78 0.44
CA LEU A 31 8.51 -4.15 0.37
C LEU A 31 9.63 -5.15 0.63
N GLN A 32 9.49 -6.02 1.64
CA GLN A 32 10.46 -7.07 1.91
C GLN A 32 10.63 -8.00 0.70
N ALA A 33 9.53 -8.42 0.08
CA ALA A 33 9.57 -9.26 -1.12
C ALA A 33 10.30 -8.56 -2.28
N ALA A 34 10.06 -7.26 -2.50
CA ALA A 34 10.77 -6.49 -3.51
C ALA A 34 12.27 -6.36 -3.19
N HIS A 35 12.62 -6.08 -1.93
CA HIS A 35 14.01 -5.97 -1.49
C HIS A 35 14.79 -7.28 -1.68
N LEU A 36 14.15 -8.43 -1.46
CA LEU A 36 14.76 -9.75 -1.72
C LEU A 36 15.08 -9.97 -3.21
N GLN A 37 14.42 -9.26 -4.12
CA GLN A 37 14.71 -9.25 -5.56
C GLN A 37 15.66 -8.11 -5.97
N GLY A 38 16.23 -7.38 -5.01
CA GLY A 38 17.13 -6.25 -5.28
C GLY A 38 16.42 -4.98 -5.76
N LEU A 39 15.09 -4.92 -5.70
CA LEU A 39 14.32 -3.75 -6.09
C LEU A 39 14.13 -2.81 -4.89
N ILE A 40 14.35 -1.51 -5.08
CA ILE A 40 14.08 -0.47 -4.08
C ILE A 40 12.96 0.42 -4.63
N HIS A 41 11.87 0.59 -3.90
CA HIS A 41 10.71 1.35 -4.39
C HIS A 41 10.98 2.87 -4.48
N ARG A 42 11.74 3.44 -3.54
CA ARG A 42 12.18 4.86 -3.45
C ARG A 42 11.11 5.93 -3.29
N ASP A 43 9.86 5.67 -3.66
CA ASP A 43 8.74 6.63 -3.60
C ASP A 43 7.52 6.01 -2.90
N ILE A 44 7.70 5.56 -1.65
CA ILE A 44 6.61 4.99 -0.86
C ILE A 44 5.72 6.11 -0.31
N LYS A 45 4.46 6.12 -0.75
CA LYS A 45 3.41 7.07 -0.33
C LYS A 45 2.01 6.47 -0.56
N PRO A 46 0.95 7.01 0.06
CA PRO A 46 -0.42 6.49 -0.08
C PRO A 46 -0.94 6.37 -1.52
N ALA A 47 -0.49 7.25 -2.42
CA ALA A 47 -0.89 7.21 -3.83
C ALA A 47 -0.35 5.97 -4.57
N ASN A 48 0.74 5.36 -4.09
CA ASN A 48 1.42 4.21 -4.72
C ASN A 48 1.05 2.88 -4.02
N ILE A 49 -0.01 2.90 -3.20
CA ILE A 49 -0.51 1.74 -2.45
C ILE A 49 -1.94 1.49 -2.91
N LEU A 50 -2.16 0.44 -3.69
CA LEU A 50 -3.49 0.05 -4.18
C LEU A 50 -4.11 -1.00 -3.25
N ILE A 51 -5.36 -0.76 -2.85
CA ILE A 51 -6.18 -1.69 -2.05
C ILE A 51 -7.22 -2.33 -2.96
N GLU A 52 -7.15 -3.64 -3.12
CA GLU A 52 -8.07 -4.41 -3.96
C GLU A 52 -9.45 -4.55 -3.29
N SER A 53 -10.52 -4.12 -3.97
CA SER A 53 -11.86 -4.03 -3.36
C SER A 53 -12.44 -5.37 -2.90
N GLY A 54 -12.05 -6.48 -3.54
CA GLY A 54 -12.61 -7.82 -3.25
C GLY A 54 -11.88 -8.58 -2.14
N THR A 55 -10.59 -8.34 -1.97
CA THR A 55 -9.75 -9.11 -1.03
C THR A 55 -9.18 -8.26 0.09
N GLY A 56 -9.20 -6.92 -0.06
CA GLY A 56 -8.47 -6.00 0.80
C GLY A 56 -6.95 -6.11 0.66
N GLN A 57 -6.44 -6.86 -0.34
CA GLN A 57 -5.00 -7.00 -0.54
C GLN A 57 -4.35 -5.69 -0.96
N VAL A 58 -3.13 -5.47 -0.48
CA VAL A 58 -2.29 -4.33 -0.84
C VAL A 58 -1.39 -4.72 -2.01
N LYS A 59 -1.34 -3.85 -3.02
CA LYS A 59 -0.36 -3.91 -4.11
C LYS A 59 0.45 -2.61 -4.09
N LEU A 60 1.77 -2.74 -4.17
CA LEU A 60 2.68 -1.61 -4.32
C LEU A 60 2.84 -1.31 -5.82
N THR A 61 2.72 -0.05 -6.22
CA THR A 61 2.82 0.41 -7.61
C THR A 61 3.92 1.44 -7.77
N ASP A 62 4.34 1.72 -9.00
CA ASP A 62 5.30 2.80 -9.29
C ASP A 62 6.63 2.66 -8.53
N PHE A 63 7.25 1.48 -8.69
CA PHE A 63 8.65 1.26 -8.30
C PHE A 63 9.52 2.16 -9.19
N GLY A 64 9.85 3.36 -8.69
CA GLY A 64 10.48 4.44 -9.44
C GLY A 64 11.58 3.95 -10.38
N LEU A 65 11.26 3.94 -11.67
CA LEU A 65 12.19 3.74 -12.79
C LEU A 65 12.87 5.07 -13.14
#